data_AF-H3A8T8-F1
#
_entry.id   AF-H3A8T8-F1
#
_cell.length_a   1.000
_cell.length_b   1.000
_cell.length_c   1.000
_cell.angle_alpha   90.00
_cell.angle_beta   90.00
_cell.angle_gamma   90.00
#
_symmetry.space_group_name_H-M   'P 1'
#
loop_
_entity.id
_entity.type
_entity.pdbx_description
1 polymer ?
#
loop_
_entity_poly.entity_id
_entity_poly.type
_entity_poly.pdbx_seq_one_letter_code
_entity_poly.pdbx_strand_id
1 'polypeptide(L)'
;AMMAAFLSSLPLWLCSLLIPFVLVTVSHLQVAQAGDKTLVLLENVNLKDTHSLFFRSLADRGFELTYKTADDPSLSLIKYGEFLYEHLIIFSPSVEDFGGSINVETITTFIDGGGNVLVAASSDIGEPLRELGSECGIEFDEEKTAVIDHHNYDISDPGQHTLIVAEPENLLKAPTIVGKPKENPILFKGVGMVADPDNPLVLDILTGSSTSYSFFPDKPITQVSSTMGCRPIEFLVLPLRNRVGWLVSPQCKLNSDFKISTLQSNPGMVFRYTQTGNYELAVALSRWVFKEEGVLRVGQVSHHPVGETTPPNAYTITDLVEYNIVIEKLSSVNLVPRFTQGVIAVEKAEIMVFVYLLYCVKGGKYHVQFKLPDVYGVFQFKVDYNRLGYTHLYSSTQVSVRPLQHTQYERFIPSAYPYYASAFSMTVGLFLFSIVFLHMKEKEKSD
;
A
#
# COMPACT_ATOMS: atom_id res chain seq x y z
N ALA A 1 35.29 -35.75 -18.24
CA ALA A 1 35.78 -36.88 -19.06
C ALA A 1 34.65 -37.82 -19.51
N MET A 2 33.83 -38.37 -18.61
CA MET A 2 32.71 -39.27 -18.97
C MET A 2 31.61 -38.64 -19.84
N MET A 3 31.28 -37.36 -19.64
CA MET A 3 30.21 -36.68 -20.41
C MET A 3 30.60 -36.42 -21.88
N ALA A 4 31.88 -36.17 -22.14
CA ALA A 4 32.41 -35.97 -23.49
C ALA A 4 32.44 -37.28 -24.30
N ALA A 5 32.69 -38.41 -23.63
CA ALA A 5 32.66 -39.72 -24.27
C ALA A 5 31.23 -40.12 -24.71
N PHE A 6 30.21 -39.79 -23.90
CA PHE A 6 28.81 -40.13 -24.19
C PHE A 6 28.22 -39.32 -25.36
N LEU A 7 28.67 -38.08 -25.55
CA LEU A 7 28.28 -37.22 -26.67
C LEU A 7 28.88 -37.68 -28.01
N SER A 8 30.03 -38.35 -27.98
CA SER A 8 30.73 -38.81 -29.19
C SER A 8 30.14 -40.08 -29.83
N SER A 9 29.30 -40.82 -29.10
CA SER A 9 28.69 -42.08 -29.55
C SER A 9 27.26 -41.95 -30.07
N LEU A 10 26.72 -40.73 -30.13
CA LEU A 10 25.35 -40.48 -30.59
C LEU A 10 25.33 -40.13 -32.10
N PRO A 11 24.37 -40.64 -32.88
CA PRO A 11 24.26 -40.33 -34.30
C PRO A 11 24.01 -38.83 -34.52
N LEU A 12 24.68 -38.24 -35.52
CA LEU A 12 24.68 -36.78 -35.82
C LEU A 12 23.29 -36.12 -35.86
N TRP A 13 22.24 -36.87 -36.25
CA TRP A 13 20.86 -36.39 -36.31
C TRP A 13 20.20 -36.22 -34.92
N LEU A 14 20.65 -36.98 -33.91
CA LEU A 14 20.20 -36.81 -32.52
C LEU A 14 20.84 -35.57 -31.88
N CYS A 15 22.10 -35.29 -32.21
CA CYS A 15 22.79 -34.07 -31.75
C CYS A 15 22.17 -32.80 -32.32
N SER A 16 21.70 -32.80 -33.58
CA SER A 16 21.03 -31.62 -34.17
C SER A 16 19.66 -31.30 -33.57
N LEU A 17 18.99 -32.28 -32.95
CA LEU A 17 17.72 -32.09 -32.23
C LEU A 17 17.91 -31.72 -30.76
N LEU A 18 19.00 -32.20 -30.12
CA LEU A 18 19.30 -31.91 -28.72
C LEU A 18 19.86 -30.50 -28.50
N ILE A 19 20.64 -29.96 -29.44
CA ILE A 19 21.22 -28.60 -29.35
C ILE A 19 20.14 -27.50 -29.24
N PRO A 20 19.09 -27.45 -30.10
CA PRO A 20 18.04 -26.45 -29.95
C PRO A 20 17.17 -26.69 -28.71
N PHE A 21 16.98 -27.94 -28.28
CA PHE A 21 16.23 -28.24 -27.05
C PHE A 21 16.98 -27.76 -25.80
N VAL A 22 18.29 -27.96 -25.73
CA VAL A 22 19.13 -27.46 -24.63
C VAL A 22 19.20 -25.92 -24.64
N LEU A 23 19.35 -25.29 -25.81
CA LEU A 23 19.33 -23.83 -25.94
C LEU A 23 17.98 -23.21 -25.53
N VAL A 24 16.85 -23.85 -25.85
CA VAL A 24 15.50 -23.40 -25.43
C VAL A 24 15.29 -23.63 -23.93
N THR A 25 15.81 -24.71 -23.35
CA THR A 25 15.73 -24.92 -21.89
C THR A 25 16.64 -23.97 -21.09
N VAL A 26 17.78 -23.56 -21.65
CA VAL A 26 18.68 -22.60 -21.00
C VAL A 26 18.14 -21.16 -21.10
N SER A 27 17.47 -20.79 -22.19
CA SER A 27 16.80 -19.49 -22.30
C SER A 27 15.54 -19.37 -21.43
N HIS A 28 14.92 -20.48 -21.03
CA HIS A 28 13.83 -20.49 -20.04
C HIS A 28 14.29 -20.54 -18.57
N LEU A 29 15.60 -20.69 -18.32
CA LEU A 29 16.18 -20.76 -16.97
C LEU A 29 16.96 -19.50 -16.55
N GLN A 30 17.03 -18.48 -17.41
CA GLN A 30 17.18 -17.11 -16.95
C GLN A 30 15.81 -16.55 -16.62
N VAL A 31 15.31 -16.90 -15.43
CA VAL A 31 14.66 -15.85 -14.64
C VAL A 31 15.77 -14.82 -14.48
N ALA A 32 15.77 -13.80 -15.34
CA ALA A 32 16.42 -12.56 -15.01
C ALA A 32 15.68 -12.10 -13.75
N GLN A 33 16.19 -12.52 -12.60
CA GLN A 33 15.92 -11.85 -11.35
C GLN A 33 16.69 -10.55 -11.52
N ALA A 34 16.08 -9.63 -12.28
CA ALA A 34 16.45 -8.25 -12.30
C ALA A 34 16.26 -7.84 -10.83
N GLY A 35 17.36 -7.83 -10.08
CA GLY A 35 17.34 -7.34 -8.72
C GLY A 35 16.92 -5.88 -8.78
N ASP A 36 16.05 -5.48 -7.87
CA ASP A 36 15.56 -4.10 -7.82
C ASP A 36 16.77 -3.18 -7.62
N LYS A 37 17.09 -2.40 -8.66
CA LYS A 37 18.29 -1.55 -8.67
C LYS A 37 18.13 -0.45 -7.64
N THR A 38 19.08 -0.38 -6.71
CA THR A 38 19.01 0.49 -5.56
C THR A 38 20.23 1.41 -5.49
N LEU A 39 20.01 2.71 -5.60
CA LEU A 39 21.05 3.72 -5.43
C LEU A 39 21.22 4.07 -3.95
N VAL A 40 22.45 3.97 -3.44
CA VAL A 40 22.79 4.34 -2.07
C VAL A 40 23.73 5.55 -2.11
N LEU A 41 23.23 6.69 -1.63
CA LEU A 41 24.00 7.90 -1.41
C LEU A 41 24.59 7.86 -0.01
N LEU A 42 25.91 7.95 0.06
CA LEU A 42 26.67 7.98 1.31
C LEU A 42 27.34 9.34 1.46
N GLU A 43 27.41 9.84 2.69
CA GLU A 43 28.27 10.98 3.02
C GLU A 43 29.75 10.62 2.82
N ASN A 44 30.14 9.49 3.41
CA ASN A 44 31.50 8.98 3.41
C ASN A 44 31.52 7.50 3.09
N VAL A 45 32.50 7.05 2.32
CA VAL A 45 32.64 5.63 1.93
C VAL A 45 32.73 4.70 3.15
N ASN A 46 33.27 5.19 4.27
CA ASN A 46 33.38 4.47 5.54
C ASN A 46 32.02 4.03 6.11
N LEU A 47 30.93 4.72 5.77
CA LEU A 47 29.59 4.33 6.22
C LEU A 47 29.18 2.95 5.72
N LYS A 48 29.72 2.51 4.59
CA LYS A 48 29.54 1.15 4.08
C LYS A 48 30.00 0.09 5.08
N ASP A 49 31.15 0.32 5.71
CA ASP A 49 31.72 -0.61 6.68
C ASP A 49 31.01 -0.51 8.04
N THR A 50 30.54 0.67 8.42
CA THR A 50 29.77 0.91 9.65
C THR A 50 28.31 0.43 9.57
N HIS A 51 27.75 0.24 8.38
CA HIS A 51 26.36 -0.20 8.17
C HIS A 51 26.25 -1.53 7.41
N SER A 52 27.34 -2.29 7.34
CA SER A 52 27.43 -3.53 6.56
C SER A 52 26.42 -4.63 6.95
N LEU A 53 25.92 -4.72 8.18
CA LEU A 53 24.84 -5.65 8.59
C LEU A 53 23.54 -5.29 7.87
N PHE A 54 23.18 -4.01 7.85
CA PHE A 54 22.00 -3.53 7.13
C PHE A 54 22.15 -3.78 5.63
N PHE A 55 23.28 -3.36 5.04
CA PHE A 55 23.51 -3.55 3.61
C PHE A 55 23.63 -5.01 3.19
N ARG A 56 24.24 -5.88 4.02
CA ARG A 56 24.23 -7.33 3.80
C ARG A 56 22.81 -7.88 3.85
N SER A 57 22.00 -7.44 4.81
CA SER A 57 20.59 -7.84 4.88
C SER A 57 19.80 -7.46 3.62
N LEU A 58 20.12 -6.32 2.97
CA LEU A 58 19.53 -5.96 1.68
C LEU A 58 20.10 -6.81 0.54
N ALA A 59 21.42 -6.97 0.45
CA ALA A 59 22.05 -7.76 -0.59
C ALA A 59 21.61 -9.24 -0.56
N ASP A 60 21.45 -9.83 0.63
CA ASP A 60 20.98 -11.19 0.85
C ASP A 60 19.51 -11.38 0.40
N ARG A 61 18.73 -10.30 0.29
CA ARG A 61 17.36 -10.30 -0.25
C ARG A 61 17.30 -10.12 -1.77
N GLY A 62 18.42 -9.82 -2.42
CA GLY A 62 18.52 -9.72 -3.88
C GLY A 62 18.53 -8.31 -4.46
N PHE A 63 18.66 -7.26 -3.65
CA PHE A 63 18.81 -5.88 -4.14
C PHE A 63 20.20 -5.65 -4.74
N GLU A 64 20.25 -5.00 -5.90
CA GLU A 64 21.50 -4.56 -6.52
C GLU A 64 21.89 -3.17 -5.98
N LEU A 65 22.81 -3.14 -5.00
CA LEU A 65 23.23 -1.92 -4.32
C LEU A 65 24.38 -1.22 -5.07
N THR A 66 24.12 -0.04 -5.62
CA THR A 66 25.15 0.85 -6.17
C THR A 66 25.48 1.96 -5.18
N TYR A 67 26.72 2.00 -4.69
CA TYR A 67 27.17 3.01 -3.74
C TYR A 67 27.80 4.20 -4.45
N LYS A 68 27.36 5.40 -4.12
CA LYS A 68 27.94 6.66 -4.59
C LYS A 68 28.02 7.68 -3.44
N THR A 69 28.93 8.62 -3.54
CA THR A 69 28.98 9.78 -2.64
C THR A 69 27.90 10.78 -3.04
N ALA A 70 27.26 11.45 -2.08
CA ALA A 70 26.19 12.41 -2.35
C ALA A 70 26.62 13.56 -3.30
N ASP A 71 27.89 13.95 -3.27
CA ASP A 71 28.44 15.07 -4.06
C ASP A 71 28.98 14.65 -5.45
N ASP A 72 28.78 13.41 -5.87
CA ASP A 72 29.34 12.90 -7.14
C ASP A 72 28.67 13.56 -8.36
N PRO A 73 29.42 14.25 -9.25
CA PRO A 73 28.85 14.93 -10.41
C PRO A 73 28.27 13.97 -11.46
N SER A 74 28.56 12.68 -11.39
CA SER A 74 28.02 11.65 -12.28
C SER A 74 26.65 11.11 -11.86
N LEU A 75 26.06 11.66 -10.80
CA LEU A 75 24.77 11.26 -10.28
C LEU A 75 23.61 11.68 -11.19
N SER A 76 22.75 10.72 -11.51
CA SER A 76 21.50 10.94 -12.23
C SER A 76 20.49 9.85 -11.86
N LEU A 77 19.26 10.24 -11.57
CA LEU A 77 18.13 9.33 -11.29
C LEU A 77 17.32 9.04 -12.57
N ILE A 78 17.21 10.05 -13.43
CA ILE A 78 16.41 10.03 -14.65
C ILE A 78 17.34 10.27 -15.84
N LYS A 79 17.26 9.42 -16.84
CA LYS A 79 18.01 9.60 -18.11
C LYS A 79 17.09 9.32 -19.28
N TYR A 80 16.94 10.30 -20.17
CA TYR A 80 16.02 10.22 -21.33
C TYR A 80 14.56 9.87 -20.96
N GLY A 81 14.10 10.29 -19.78
CA GLY A 81 12.73 10.02 -19.30
C GLY A 81 12.52 8.64 -18.68
N GLU A 82 13.58 7.83 -18.51
CA GLU A 82 13.53 6.54 -17.83
C GLU A 82 14.23 6.64 -16.46
N PHE A 83 13.62 6.01 -15.45
CA PHE A 83 14.22 5.88 -14.12
C PHE A 83 15.29 4.79 -14.14
N LEU A 84 16.52 5.14 -13.75
CA LEU A 84 17.66 4.22 -13.77
C LEU A 84 17.65 3.24 -12.57
N TYR A 85 16.98 3.64 -11.50
CA TYR A 85 16.90 2.93 -10.22
C TYR A 85 15.43 2.83 -9.80
N GLU A 86 15.09 1.80 -9.02
CA GLU A 86 13.75 1.64 -8.45
C GLU A 86 13.66 2.15 -7.02
N HIS A 87 14.81 2.12 -6.32
CA HIS A 87 14.92 2.53 -4.92
C HIS A 87 16.10 3.48 -4.72
N LEU A 88 15.91 4.42 -3.81
CA LEU A 88 16.91 5.41 -3.41
C LEU A 88 17.09 5.35 -1.89
N ILE A 89 18.33 5.24 -1.43
CA ILE A 89 18.69 5.30 -0.01
C ILE A 89 19.63 6.50 0.17
N ILE A 90 19.28 7.42 1.06
CA ILE A 90 20.05 8.63 1.34
C ILE A 90 20.58 8.55 2.77
N PHE A 91 21.84 8.11 2.91
CA PHE A 91 22.60 8.10 4.17
C PHE A 91 23.71 9.16 4.11
N SER A 92 23.28 10.38 3.83
CA SER A 92 24.12 11.58 3.76
C SER A 92 23.43 12.73 4.49
N PRO A 93 23.40 12.71 5.84
CA PRO A 93 22.61 13.66 6.62
C PRO A 93 23.06 15.12 6.46
N SER A 94 24.36 15.35 6.36
CA SER A 94 25.03 16.66 6.30
C SER A 94 25.22 17.20 4.87
N VAL A 95 24.49 16.65 3.90
CA VAL A 95 24.59 17.09 2.50
C VAL A 95 24.01 18.49 2.35
N GLU A 96 24.80 19.43 1.83
CA GLU A 96 24.34 20.79 1.52
C GLU A 96 23.81 20.89 0.10
N ASP A 97 24.40 20.16 -0.85
CA ASP A 97 23.99 20.09 -2.24
C ASP A 97 24.20 18.68 -2.78
N PHE A 98 23.23 18.15 -3.51
CA PHE A 98 23.39 16.89 -4.22
C PHE A 98 24.18 17.07 -5.51
N GLY A 99 25.02 16.08 -5.83
CA GLY A 99 25.84 16.08 -7.05
C GLY A 99 25.05 15.80 -8.33
N GLY A 100 25.60 16.28 -9.45
CA GLY A 100 25.14 15.93 -10.80
C GLY A 100 23.79 16.56 -11.15
N SER A 101 22.80 15.72 -11.46
CA SER A 101 21.44 16.16 -11.83
C SER A 101 20.40 15.84 -10.77
N ILE A 102 20.80 15.55 -9.53
CA ILE A 102 19.89 15.24 -8.43
C ILE A 102 19.62 16.54 -7.67
N ASN A 103 18.37 16.97 -7.64
CA ASN A 103 17.87 18.04 -6.79
C ASN A 103 16.63 17.54 -6.02
N VAL A 104 16.13 18.32 -5.05
CA VAL A 104 14.90 18.01 -4.30
C VAL A 104 13.73 17.74 -5.27
N GLU A 105 13.53 18.61 -6.27
CA GLU A 105 12.51 18.43 -7.32
C GLU A 105 12.65 17.12 -8.12
N THR A 106 13.89 16.67 -8.33
CA THR A 106 14.14 15.40 -9.05
C THR A 106 13.77 14.21 -8.18
N ILE A 107 14.03 14.30 -6.86
CA ILE A 107 13.66 13.27 -5.90
C ILE A 107 12.14 13.24 -5.70
N THR A 108 11.46 14.39 -5.64
CA THR A 108 9.98 14.43 -5.59
C THR A 108 9.37 13.85 -6.87
N THR A 109 9.91 14.20 -8.05
CA THR A 109 9.49 13.57 -9.32
C THR A 109 9.74 12.05 -9.35
N PHE A 110 10.83 11.60 -8.73
CA PHE A 110 11.13 10.16 -8.58
C PHE A 110 10.12 9.45 -7.66
N ILE A 111 9.74 10.10 -6.56
CA ILE A 111 8.70 9.63 -5.64
C ILE A 111 7.37 9.56 -6.38
N ASP A 112 6.98 10.58 -7.13
CA ASP A 112 5.74 10.58 -7.92
C ASP A 112 5.74 9.50 -9.01
N GLY A 113 6.91 9.24 -9.59
CA GLY A 113 7.14 8.27 -10.64
C GLY A 113 7.05 6.79 -10.23
N GLY A 114 6.94 6.47 -8.94
CA GLY A 114 6.86 5.09 -8.47
C GLY A 114 7.98 4.66 -7.52
N GLY A 115 9.02 5.47 -7.43
CA GLY A 115 10.24 5.19 -6.69
C GLY A 115 10.01 5.13 -5.18
N ASN A 116 10.76 4.28 -4.51
CA ASN A 116 10.77 4.23 -3.04
C ASN A 116 12.04 4.90 -2.53
N VAL A 117 11.91 5.83 -1.59
CA VAL A 117 13.04 6.55 -1.00
C VAL A 117 13.14 6.21 0.47
N LEU A 118 14.36 5.94 0.96
CA LEU A 118 14.69 5.78 2.36
C LEU A 118 15.71 6.86 2.77
N VAL A 119 15.30 7.84 3.58
CA VAL A 119 16.18 8.94 4.00
C VAL A 119 16.57 8.78 5.46
N ALA A 120 17.85 8.99 5.78
CA ALA A 120 18.30 9.07 7.16
C ALA A 120 19.00 10.39 7.48
N ALA A 121 18.50 11.07 8.51
CA ALA A 121 18.99 12.35 9.01
C ALA A 121 19.54 12.23 10.44
N SER A 122 20.58 12.99 10.75
CA SER A 122 21.15 13.14 12.10
C SER A 122 20.98 14.58 12.59
N SER A 123 21.57 14.92 13.74
CA SER A 123 21.62 16.30 14.24
C SER A 123 22.35 17.25 13.28
N ASP A 124 23.19 16.75 12.39
CA ASP A 124 23.89 17.53 11.36
C ASP A 124 23.07 17.48 10.05
N ILE A 125 21.78 17.83 10.12
CA ILE A 125 20.88 17.77 8.95
C ILE A 125 21.12 18.97 8.01
N GLY A 126 21.39 18.69 6.74
CA GLY A 126 21.54 19.70 5.70
C GLY A 126 20.21 20.23 5.14
N GLU A 127 20.26 21.39 4.48
CA GLU A 127 19.08 22.08 3.95
C GLU A 127 18.25 21.25 2.94
N PRO A 128 18.85 20.53 1.96
CA PRO A 128 18.08 19.74 0.99
C PRO A 128 17.22 18.63 1.62
N LEU A 129 17.68 18.04 2.73
CA LEU A 129 16.90 17.01 3.44
C LEU A 129 15.72 17.62 4.19
N ARG A 130 15.88 18.83 4.73
CA ARG A 130 14.80 19.58 5.38
C ARG A 130 13.75 20.00 4.36
N GLU A 131 14.18 20.52 3.21
CA GLU A 131 13.30 20.89 2.10
C GLU A 131 12.53 19.68 1.55
N LEU A 132 13.22 18.55 1.31
CA LEU A 132 12.57 17.31 0.90
C LEU A 132 11.54 16.81 1.94
N GLY A 133 11.83 16.99 3.23
CA GLY A 133 10.90 16.68 4.32
C GLY A 133 9.65 17.57 4.24
N SER A 134 9.84 18.87 4.03
CA SER A 134 8.75 19.85 3.94
C SER A 134 7.83 19.58 2.76
N GLU A 135 8.37 19.23 1.58
CA GLU A 135 7.61 18.77 0.41
C GLU A 135 6.75 17.52 0.69
N CYS A 136 7.18 16.74 1.68
CA CYS A 136 6.52 15.53 2.15
C CYS A 136 5.55 15.78 3.32
N GLY A 137 5.41 17.01 3.82
CA GLY A 137 4.57 17.35 4.97
C GLY A 137 5.18 17.00 6.32
N ILE A 138 6.51 16.98 6.38
CA ILE A 138 7.32 16.67 7.57
C ILE A 138 8.23 17.87 7.85
N GLU A 139 8.17 18.40 9.06
CA GLU A 139 9.03 19.50 9.49
C GLU A 139 10.16 18.96 10.36
N PHE A 140 11.39 19.15 9.89
CA PHE A 140 12.59 18.88 10.66
C PHE A 140 12.98 20.08 11.52
N ASP A 141 13.46 19.80 12.73
CA ASP A 141 14.09 20.82 13.56
C ASP A 141 15.39 21.35 12.92
N GLU A 142 15.92 22.43 13.50
CA GLU A 142 17.14 23.09 13.01
C GLU A 142 18.38 22.17 13.11
N GLU A 143 19.39 22.45 12.29
CA GLU A 143 20.71 21.83 12.41
C GLU A 143 21.26 22.02 13.84
N LYS A 144 21.95 21.00 14.38
CA LYS A 144 22.52 20.92 15.74
C LYS A 144 21.48 20.79 16.86
N THR A 145 20.22 20.60 16.52
CA THR A 145 19.24 20.14 17.50
C THR A 145 19.31 18.62 17.65
N ALA A 146 18.91 18.13 18.83
CA ALA A 146 18.79 16.72 19.10
C ALA A 146 17.56 16.48 19.97
N VAL A 147 16.99 15.29 19.88
CA VAL A 147 15.98 14.84 20.83
C VAL A 147 16.68 14.53 22.16
N ILE A 148 16.23 15.19 23.22
CA ILE A 148 16.80 15.10 24.57
C ILE A 148 15.73 14.52 25.49
N ASP A 149 16.11 13.51 26.28
CA ASP A 149 15.27 12.97 27.35
C ASP A 149 16.12 12.67 28.58
N HIS A 150 15.88 13.42 29.67
CA HIS A 150 16.61 13.22 30.91
C HIS A 150 16.09 12.07 31.79
N HIS A 151 14.98 11.43 31.40
CA HIS A 151 14.38 10.32 32.15
C HIS A 151 14.71 8.96 31.54
N ASN A 152 14.72 8.87 30.20
CA ASN A 152 14.89 7.60 29.46
C ASN A 152 16.11 7.68 28.53
N TYR A 153 17.32 7.66 29.09
CA TYR A 153 18.58 7.65 28.34
C TYR A 153 19.41 6.40 28.68
N ASP A 154 20.28 6.00 27.75
CA ASP A 154 21.20 4.88 27.98
C ASP A 154 22.47 5.36 28.71
N ILE A 155 23.03 4.49 29.54
CA ILE A 155 24.23 4.77 30.36
C ILE A 155 25.46 5.06 29.47
N SER A 156 25.46 4.60 28.22
CA SER A 156 26.53 4.85 27.26
C SER A 156 26.52 6.26 26.67
N ASP A 157 25.54 7.11 27.03
CA ASP A 157 25.48 8.49 26.58
C ASP A 157 26.65 9.33 27.15
N PRO A 158 27.22 10.28 26.37
CA PRO A 158 28.30 11.17 26.82
C PRO A 158 27.92 12.16 27.94
N GLY A 159 26.68 12.14 28.44
CA GLY A 159 26.20 12.98 29.54
C GLY A 159 25.34 14.16 29.08
N GLN A 160 24.99 14.23 27.80
CA GLN A 160 24.08 15.23 27.24
C GLN A 160 22.62 14.72 27.17
N HIS A 161 22.39 13.44 27.52
CA HIS A 161 21.09 12.76 27.49
C HIS A 161 20.45 12.78 26.09
N THR A 162 21.28 12.56 25.07
CA THR A 162 20.90 12.60 23.64
C THR A 162 20.64 11.21 23.05
N LEU A 163 21.20 10.16 23.67
CA LEU A 163 20.93 8.77 23.34
C LEU A 163 19.69 8.32 24.11
N ILE A 164 18.54 8.46 23.47
CA ILE A 164 17.25 8.16 24.06
C ILE A 164 16.90 6.68 23.90
N VAL A 165 16.14 6.20 24.87
CA VAL A 165 15.59 4.86 24.90
C VAL A 165 14.09 4.97 24.61
N ALA A 166 13.68 4.53 23.43
CA ALA A 166 12.29 4.44 23.06
C ALA A 166 11.70 3.09 23.49
N GLU A 167 10.62 3.15 24.26
CA GLU A 167 9.89 1.97 24.69
C GLU A 167 9.05 1.38 23.54
N PRO A 168 8.91 0.05 23.44
CA PRO A 168 8.07 -0.58 22.42
C PRO A 168 6.59 -0.18 22.49
N GLU A 169 6.12 0.38 23.61
CA GLU A 169 4.75 0.87 23.76
C GLU A 169 4.44 2.07 22.85
N ASN A 170 5.44 2.90 22.57
CA ASN A 170 5.33 4.07 21.70
C ASN A 170 5.43 3.71 20.21
N LEU A 171 5.62 2.43 19.90
CA LEU A 171 5.71 1.93 18.54
C LEU A 171 4.30 1.75 17.96
N LEU A 172 4.15 2.10 16.68
CA LEU A 172 2.91 1.92 15.94
C LEU A 172 2.48 0.45 15.96
N LYS A 173 1.24 0.22 16.39
CA LYS A 173 0.64 -1.12 16.52
C LYS A 173 0.18 -1.66 15.16
N ALA A 174 1.11 -1.75 14.20
CA ALA A 174 0.89 -2.22 12.84
C ALA A 174 1.91 -3.30 12.47
N PRO A 175 1.58 -4.61 12.62
CA PRO A 175 2.54 -5.69 12.44
C PRO A 175 3.11 -5.79 11.02
N THR A 176 2.40 -5.26 10.03
CA THR A 176 2.86 -5.18 8.64
C THR A 176 4.04 -4.21 8.45
N ILE A 177 4.11 -3.15 9.26
CA ILE A 177 5.16 -2.11 9.19
C ILE A 177 6.30 -2.46 10.13
N VAL A 178 6.00 -2.71 11.40
CA VAL A 178 7.02 -2.84 12.46
C VAL A 178 7.46 -4.27 12.72
N GLY A 179 6.79 -5.24 12.11
CA GLY A 179 7.01 -6.67 12.31
C GLY A 179 6.26 -7.21 13.53
N LYS A 180 6.76 -8.32 14.09
CA LYS A 180 6.22 -8.90 15.31
C LYS A 180 6.42 -7.94 16.50
N PRO A 181 5.52 -7.93 17.49
CA PRO A 181 5.67 -7.10 18.68
C PRO A 181 7.01 -7.41 19.35
N LYS A 182 7.74 -6.34 19.71
CA LYS A 182 9.09 -6.42 20.25
C LYS A 182 9.05 -6.28 21.76
N GLU A 183 9.81 -7.10 22.44
CA GLU A 183 9.99 -7.02 23.90
C GLU A 183 11.18 -6.12 24.27
N ASN A 184 12.13 -5.94 23.34
CA ASN A 184 13.36 -5.19 23.59
C ASN A 184 13.20 -3.69 23.24
N PRO A 185 13.79 -2.79 24.04
CA PRO A 185 13.81 -1.35 23.78
C PRO A 185 14.58 -1.00 22.50
N ILE A 186 14.26 0.16 21.94
CA ILE A 186 14.89 0.75 20.76
C ILE A 186 15.77 1.91 21.23
N LEU A 187 16.99 2.00 20.69
CA LEU A 187 17.88 3.14 20.95
C LEU A 187 17.83 4.09 19.77
N PHE A 188 17.71 5.38 20.07
CA PHE A 188 17.67 6.43 19.06
C PHE A 188 18.61 7.57 19.44
N LYS A 189 19.22 8.16 18.40
CA LYS A 189 19.94 9.42 18.49
C LYS A 189 19.81 10.12 17.15
N GLY A 190 19.29 11.34 17.17
CA GLY A 190 19.04 12.11 15.95
C GLY A 190 18.29 13.41 16.22
N VAL A 191 17.94 14.07 15.12
CA VAL A 191 17.12 15.28 15.09
C VAL A 191 15.64 14.92 15.30
N GLY A 192 14.89 15.81 15.95
CA GLY A 192 13.44 15.70 16.06
C GLY A 192 12.75 16.08 14.74
N MET A 193 11.60 15.47 14.49
CA MET A 193 10.69 15.94 13.43
C MET A 193 9.25 15.94 13.94
N VAL A 194 8.44 16.77 13.30
CA VAL A 194 7.00 16.86 13.53
C VAL A 194 6.30 16.65 12.20
N ALA A 195 5.20 15.92 12.23
CA ALA A 195 4.32 15.80 11.08
C ALA A 195 3.21 16.85 11.11
N ASP A 196 2.78 17.27 9.93
CA ASP A 196 1.60 18.10 9.77
C ASP A 196 0.33 17.30 10.17
N PRO A 197 -0.44 17.73 11.20
CA PRO A 197 -1.67 17.06 11.60
C PRO A 197 -2.77 17.09 10.53
N ASP A 198 -2.71 18.02 9.57
CA ASP A 198 -3.68 18.12 8.48
C ASP A 198 -3.39 17.11 7.36
N ASN A 199 -2.23 16.46 7.36
CA ASN A 199 -1.86 15.46 6.35
C ASN A 199 -2.36 14.06 6.74
N PRO A 200 -3.42 13.53 6.08
CA PRO A 200 -4.00 12.23 6.43
C PRO A 200 -3.15 11.03 5.98
N LEU A 201 -2.09 11.27 5.21
CA LEU A 201 -1.22 10.21 4.70
C LEU A 201 -0.12 9.90 5.70
N VAL A 202 0.37 10.88 6.45
CA VAL A 202 1.46 10.70 7.42
C VAL A 202 1.14 9.60 8.44
N LEU A 203 2.12 8.71 8.67
CA LEU A 203 2.08 7.69 9.71
C LEU A 203 3.27 7.78 10.66
N ASP A 204 2.98 8.06 11.93
CA ASP A 204 3.96 8.05 13.01
C ASP A 204 4.28 6.61 13.41
N ILE A 205 5.50 6.15 13.13
CA ILE A 205 5.90 4.76 13.41
C ILE A 205 6.43 4.61 14.84
N LEU A 206 7.23 5.56 15.30
CA LEU A 206 7.79 5.57 16.64
C LEU A 206 7.75 6.99 17.15
N THR A 207 7.16 7.20 18.31
CA THR A 207 7.13 8.51 18.97
C THR A 207 8.00 8.49 20.20
N GLY A 208 8.59 9.62 20.55
CA GLY A 208 9.33 9.76 21.78
C GLY A 208 8.45 9.67 23.03
N SER A 209 9.10 9.57 24.18
CA SER A 209 8.45 9.56 25.49
C SER A 209 7.75 10.90 25.79
N SER A 210 6.85 10.91 26.76
CA SER A 210 6.18 12.14 27.23
C SER A 210 7.14 13.15 27.86
N THR A 211 8.37 12.75 28.20
CA THR A 211 9.42 13.58 28.79
C THR A 211 10.46 14.06 27.79
N SER A 212 10.37 13.61 26.54
CA SER A 212 11.29 14.02 25.47
C SER A 212 10.93 15.40 24.90
N TYR A 213 11.97 16.14 24.52
CA TYR A 213 11.86 17.41 23.81
C TYR A 213 13.04 17.57 22.86
N SER A 214 12.86 18.30 21.77
CA SER A 214 13.96 18.61 20.85
C SER A 214 14.46 20.02 21.10
N PHE A 215 15.77 20.20 21.29
CA PHE A 215 16.40 21.52 21.39
C PHE A 215 17.91 21.43 21.15
N PHE A 216 18.59 22.57 21.16
CA PHE A 216 20.05 22.64 21.19
C PHE A 216 20.60 22.14 22.54
N PRO A 217 21.40 21.07 22.58
CA PRO A 217 21.90 20.51 23.84
C PRO A 217 22.75 21.48 24.68
N ASP A 218 23.48 22.39 24.01
CA ASP A 218 24.43 23.29 24.67
C ASP A 218 23.85 24.67 25.01
N LYS A 219 22.62 24.98 24.59
CA LYS A 219 22.01 26.30 24.78
C LYS A 219 20.87 26.24 25.80
N PRO A 220 20.69 27.28 26.64
CA PRO A 220 19.52 27.38 27.49
C PRO A 220 18.25 27.55 26.64
N ILE A 221 17.16 26.92 27.07
CA ILE A 221 15.86 27.00 26.41
C ILE A 221 15.30 28.41 26.58
N THR A 222 15.23 29.18 25.49
CA THR A 222 14.69 30.55 25.46
C THR A 222 13.33 30.62 24.78
N GLN A 223 13.06 29.69 23.86
CA GLN A 223 11.82 29.56 23.12
C GLN A 223 11.23 28.18 23.39
N VAL A 224 9.90 28.09 23.33
CA VAL A 224 9.20 26.80 23.31
C VAL A 224 9.70 26.07 22.08
N SER A 225 10.28 24.88 22.25
CA SER A 225 10.74 24.11 21.11
C SER A 225 9.55 23.68 20.25
N SER A 226 9.75 23.66 18.94
CA SER A 226 8.76 23.25 17.94
C SER A 226 8.25 21.82 18.21
N THR A 227 9.13 20.98 18.79
CA THR A 227 8.89 19.57 19.09
C THR A 227 8.94 19.33 20.60
N MET A 228 7.81 19.53 21.30
CA MET A 228 7.63 19.21 22.72
C MET A 228 6.58 18.11 22.94
N GLY A 229 6.85 17.16 23.85
CA GLY A 229 5.90 16.14 24.31
C GLY A 229 5.99 14.83 23.53
N CYS A 230 4.93 14.01 23.49
CA CYS A 230 4.88 12.72 22.76
C CYS A 230 4.90 12.86 21.23
N ARG A 231 5.47 13.94 20.69
CA ARG A 231 5.46 14.32 19.28
C ARG A 231 6.80 14.27 18.53
N PRO A 232 8.00 14.04 19.13
CA PRO A 232 9.16 13.77 18.30
C PRO A 232 8.92 12.40 17.67
N ILE A 233 8.65 12.43 16.36
CA ILE A 233 8.46 11.23 15.56
C ILE A 233 9.86 10.77 15.20
N GLU A 234 10.26 9.59 15.65
CA GLU A 234 11.58 9.02 15.35
C GLU A 234 11.58 8.31 13.99
N PHE A 235 10.40 7.96 13.48
CA PHE A 235 10.19 7.28 12.20
C PHE A 235 8.86 7.69 11.58
N LEU A 236 8.90 8.17 10.33
CA LEU A 236 7.71 8.68 9.65
C LEU A 236 7.62 8.11 8.24
N VAL A 237 6.43 7.68 7.84
CA VAL A 237 6.22 7.22 6.45
C VAL A 237 4.97 7.81 5.85
N LEU A 238 5.13 8.21 4.60
CA LEU A 238 4.04 8.63 3.74
C LEU A 238 3.67 7.44 2.82
N PRO A 239 2.50 6.82 3.04
CA PRO A 239 1.82 6.03 2.04
C PRO A 239 1.16 6.99 1.04
N LEU A 240 1.93 7.52 0.10
CA LEU A 240 1.36 7.99 -1.16
C LEU A 240 0.97 6.75 -1.99
N ARG A 241 0.59 6.93 -3.27
CA ARG A 241 0.60 5.79 -4.22
C ARG A 241 1.94 5.04 -4.22
N ASN A 242 3.01 5.72 -3.80
CA ASN A 242 4.39 5.26 -3.65
C ASN A 242 4.83 5.35 -2.19
N ARG A 243 5.79 4.53 -1.76
CA ARG A 243 6.20 4.45 -0.34
C ARG A 243 7.47 5.25 -0.13
N VAL A 244 7.39 6.31 0.68
CA VAL A 244 8.55 7.09 1.11
C VAL A 244 8.86 6.80 2.57
N GLY A 245 9.93 6.06 2.80
CA GLY A 245 10.46 5.77 4.12
C GLY A 245 11.30 6.91 4.67
N TRP A 246 10.91 7.54 5.76
CA TRP A 246 11.83 8.39 6.53
C TRP A 246 12.33 7.62 7.74
N LEU A 247 13.63 7.34 7.75
CA LEU A 247 14.32 6.61 8.80
C LEU A 247 15.34 7.52 9.44
N VAL A 248 14.94 8.27 10.47
CA VAL A 248 15.83 9.28 11.05
C VAL A 248 16.73 8.65 12.09
N SER A 249 17.64 7.77 11.66
CA SER A 249 18.84 7.49 12.45
C SER A 249 19.95 6.88 11.59
N PRO A 250 20.83 7.71 11.00
CA PRO A 250 22.08 7.26 10.40
C PRO A 250 23.21 7.15 11.44
N GLN A 251 23.02 7.65 12.67
CA GLN A 251 24.11 7.72 13.67
C GLN A 251 24.06 6.66 14.78
N CYS A 252 22.97 5.91 14.95
CA CYS A 252 23.04 4.66 15.70
C CYS A 252 23.72 3.62 14.81
N LYS A 253 25.07 3.63 14.76
CA LYS A 253 25.96 2.58 14.24
C LYS A 253 25.22 1.26 14.01
N LEU A 254 24.68 1.06 12.81
CA LEU A 254 23.90 -0.14 12.49
C LEU A 254 24.76 -1.42 12.44
N ASN A 255 26.06 -1.35 12.76
CA ASN A 255 26.94 -2.51 12.89
C ASN A 255 27.50 -2.83 14.26
N SER A 256 27.95 -1.84 15.05
CA SER A 256 28.99 -2.17 16.03
C SER A 256 28.47 -2.38 17.46
N ASP A 257 27.38 -1.74 17.86
CA ASP A 257 26.96 -1.73 19.28
C ASP A 257 25.58 -2.36 19.52
N PHE A 258 25.24 -3.38 18.72
CA PHE A 258 24.00 -4.16 18.83
C PHE A 258 23.96 -5.14 20.02
N LYS A 259 24.99 -5.15 20.87
CA LYS A 259 25.23 -6.29 21.77
C LYS A 259 24.82 -6.09 23.23
N ILE A 260 24.57 -4.87 23.70
CA ILE A 260 24.12 -4.61 25.08
C ILE A 260 23.40 -3.26 25.10
N SER A 261 22.12 -3.22 25.49
CA SER A 261 21.51 -1.98 25.98
C SER A 261 21.35 -2.09 27.49
N THR A 262 21.80 -1.06 28.20
CA THR A 262 21.61 -0.97 29.64
C THR A 262 20.70 0.20 29.90
N LEU A 263 19.39 -0.08 29.89
CA LEU A 263 18.40 0.95 30.18
C LEU A 263 18.59 1.40 31.61
N GLN A 264 18.72 2.69 31.81
CA GLN A 264 18.41 3.31 33.09
C GLN A 264 17.01 3.89 32.98
N SER A 265 16.02 3.19 33.52
CA SER A 265 14.67 3.71 33.66
C SER A 265 14.52 4.19 35.10
N ASN A 266 14.25 5.49 35.27
CA ASN A 266 14.24 6.20 36.55
C ASN A 266 15.60 6.19 37.30
N PRO A 267 15.83 7.13 38.23
CA PRO A 267 17.01 7.08 39.09
C PRO A 267 16.95 5.85 40.02
N GLY A 268 17.50 4.72 39.56
CA GLY A 268 17.76 3.54 40.41
C GLY A 268 17.46 2.16 39.81
N MET A 269 16.68 2.03 38.72
CA MET A 269 16.41 0.72 38.10
C MET A 269 17.11 0.59 36.75
N VAL A 270 18.15 -0.25 36.72
CA VAL A 270 18.90 -0.54 35.49
C VAL A 270 18.43 -1.89 34.93
N PHE A 271 17.63 -1.85 33.85
CA PHE A 271 17.25 -3.04 33.10
C PHE A 271 18.27 -3.27 31.99
N ARG A 272 19.04 -4.36 32.09
CA ARG A 272 20.02 -4.73 31.07
C ARG A 272 19.39 -5.72 30.10
N TYR A 273 19.33 -5.34 28.83
CA TYR A 273 18.92 -6.22 27.74
C TYR A 273 20.17 -6.69 27.00
N THR A 274 20.18 -7.97 26.67
CA THR A 274 21.29 -8.60 25.91
C THR A 274 21.30 -8.18 24.44
N GLN A 275 20.21 -7.62 23.93
CA GLN A 275 20.09 -7.20 22.54
C GLN A 275 19.07 -6.06 22.41
N THR A 276 19.38 -5.07 21.57
CA THR A 276 18.45 -4.00 21.20
C THR A 276 17.47 -4.44 20.10
N GLY A 277 16.26 -3.90 20.11
CA GLY A 277 15.25 -4.14 19.06
C GLY A 277 15.55 -3.49 17.70
N ASN A 278 16.62 -2.68 17.57
CA ASN A 278 16.88 -1.86 16.38
C ASN A 278 17.06 -2.67 15.09
N TYR A 279 17.70 -3.84 15.13
CA TYR A 279 18.00 -4.63 13.92
C TYR A 279 16.71 -5.18 13.31
N GLU A 280 15.87 -5.78 14.15
CA GLU A 280 14.58 -6.31 13.71
C GLU A 280 13.65 -5.19 13.20
N LEU A 281 13.70 -4.01 13.82
CA LEU A 281 12.98 -2.83 13.33
C LEU A 281 13.49 -2.37 11.97
N ALA A 282 14.80 -2.16 11.82
CA ALA A 282 15.39 -1.70 10.57
C ALA A 282 15.09 -2.68 9.42
N VAL A 283 15.15 -3.99 9.68
CA VAL A 283 14.77 -5.01 8.69
C VAL A 283 13.29 -4.90 8.36
N ALA A 284 12.38 -4.86 9.35
CA ALA A 284 10.95 -4.74 9.10
C ALA A 284 10.58 -3.49 8.29
N LEU A 285 11.16 -2.33 8.64
CA LEU A 285 10.96 -1.08 7.92
C LEU A 285 11.49 -1.16 6.49
N SER A 286 12.69 -1.68 6.29
CA SER A 286 13.25 -1.82 4.93
C SER A 286 12.38 -2.71 4.04
N ARG A 287 11.84 -3.81 4.58
CA ARG A 287 10.90 -4.69 3.85
C ARG A 287 9.62 -3.96 3.47
N TRP A 288 9.11 -3.13 4.36
CA TRP A 288 7.89 -2.40 4.09
C TRP A 288 8.10 -1.25 3.10
N VAL A 289 9.19 -0.48 3.22
CA VAL A 289 9.53 0.63 2.31
C VAL A 289 9.78 0.12 0.89
N PHE A 290 10.56 -0.96 0.73
CA PHE A 290 10.85 -1.55 -0.58
C PHE A 290 9.78 -2.52 -1.09
N LYS A 291 8.53 -2.35 -0.65
CA LYS A 291 7.36 -3.08 -1.19
C LYS A 291 7.48 -4.62 -1.09
N GLU A 292 8.25 -5.17 -0.16
CA GLU A 292 8.30 -6.63 0.08
C GLU A 292 7.09 -7.12 0.92
N GLU A 293 6.63 -6.31 1.87
CA GLU A 293 5.55 -6.64 2.81
C GLU A 293 4.37 -5.66 2.68
N GLY A 294 3.15 -6.15 2.92
CA GLY A 294 1.95 -5.31 2.92
C GLY A 294 1.51 -4.81 1.53
N VAL A 295 2.04 -5.38 0.45
CA VAL A 295 1.60 -5.04 -0.91
C VAL A 295 0.38 -5.87 -1.29
N LEU A 296 -0.67 -5.16 -1.66
CA LEU A 296 -1.90 -5.74 -2.17
C LEU A 296 -2.07 -5.36 -3.64
N ARG A 297 -2.66 -6.27 -4.42
CA ARG A 297 -3.01 -6.05 -5.82
C ARG A 297 -4.45 -6.46 -6.06
N VAL A 298 -5.18 -5.61 -6.80
CA VAL A 298 -6.49 -5.99 -7.35
C VAL A 298 -6.25 -6.86 -8.58
N GLY A 299 -6.78 -8.07 -8.56
CA GLY A 299 -6.80 -8.99 -9.69
C GLY A 299 -8.05 -8.79 -10.56
N GLN A 300 -8.56 -9.90 -11.10
CA GLN A 300 -9.75 -9.85 -11.93
C GLN A 300 -11.00 -9.50 -11.11
N VAL A 301 -11.80 -8.58 -11.67
CA VAL A 301 -13.14 -8.22 -11.18
C VAL A 301 -14.18 -8.82 -12.13
N SER A 302 -15.24 -9.38 -11.58
CA SER A 302 -16.36 -9.92 -12.35
C SER A 302 -17.68 -9.65 -11.64
N HIS A 303 -18.71 -9.28 -12.39
CA HIS A 303 -20.06 -9.07 -11.88
C HIS A 303 -21.07 -9.63 -12.87
N HIS A 304 -22.15 -10.25 -12.38
CA HIS A 304 -23.21 -10.84 -13.21
C HIS A 304 -24.49 -11.03 -12.40
N PRO A 305 -25.66 -11.20 -13.03
CA PRO A 305 -26.87 -11.65 -12.37
C PRO A 305 -26.66 -13.01 -11.71
N VAL A 306 -27.38 -13.28 -10.62
CA VAL A 306 -27.33 -14.58 -9.96
C VAL A 306 -27.86 -15.66 -10.91
N GLY A 307 -27.04 -16.69 -11.15
CA GLY A 307 -27.35 -17.78 -12.08
C GLY A 307 -26.78 -17.62 -13.49
N GLU A 308 -26.24 -16.45 -13.82
CA GLU A 308 -25.51 -16.19 -15.06
C GLU A 308 -23.99 -16.19 -14.83
N THR A 309 -23.21 -16.16 -15.91
CA THR A 309 -21.73 -16.12 -15.84
C THR A 309 -21.12 -14.88 -16.51
N THR A 310 -21.89 -14.20 -17.36
CA THR A 310 -21.43 -13.05 -18.14
C THR A 310 -22.12 -11.77 -17.65
N PRO A 311 -21.41 -10.63 -17.60
CA PRO A 311 -22.02 -9.35 -17.28
C PRO A 311 -23.00 -8.92 -18.39
N PRO A 312 -24.24 -8.54 -18.05
CA PRO A 312 -25.18 -7.93 -18.99
C PRO A 312 -24.77 -6.48 -19.28
N ASN A 313 -25.23 -5.94 -20.41
CA ASN A 313 -25.00 -4.54 -20.78
C ASN A 313 -25.68 -3.55 -19.79
N ALA A 314 -26.88 -3.90 -19.34
CA ALA A 314 -27.64 -3.12 -18.37
C ALA A 314 -28.43 -4.05 -17.45
N TYR A 315 -28.39 -3.77 -16.15
CA TYR A 315 -29.18 -4.48 -15.14
C TYR A 315 -30.56 -3.85 -15.02
N THR A 316 -31.55 -4.61 -14.55
CA THR A 316 -32.84 -4.04 -14.16
C THR A 316 -32.86 -3.63 -12.69
N ILE A 317 -33.74 -2.67 -12.38
CA ILE A 317 -34.08 -2.35 -10.99
C ILE A 317 -34.44 -3.63 -10.24
N THR A 318 -34.03 -3.72 -8.97
CA THR A 318 -34.34 -4.88 -8.12
C THR A 318 -33.74 -6.23 -8.53
N ASP A 319 -32.83 -6.28 -9.52
CA ASP A 319 -32.11 -7.52 -9.85
C ASP A 319 -31.19 -7.98 -8.72
N LEU A 320 -31.02 -9.30 -8.61
CA LEU A 320 -29.99 -9.91 -7.77
C LEU A 320 -28.68 -10.00 -8.54
N VAL A 321 -27.65 -9.34 -8.02
CA VAL A 321 -26.32 -9.25 -8.64
C VAL A 321 -25.29 -9.92 -7.73
N GLU A 322 -24.40 -10.66 -8.37
CA GLU A 322 -23.20 -11.22 -7.77
C GLU A 322 -21.99 -10.38 -8.19
N TYR A 323 -21.18 -9.99 -7.20
CA TYR A 323 -19.93 -9.26 -7.40
C TYR A 323 -18.77 -10.05 -6.82
N ASN A 324 -17.74 -10.22 -7.63
CA ASN A 324 -16.56 -11.03 -7.36
C ASN A 324 -15.29 -10.21 -7.65
N ILE A 325 -14.36 -10.19 -6.69
CA ILE A 325 -13.06 -9.53 -6.81
C ILE A 325 -11.95 -10.43 -6.27
N VAL A 326 -10.86 -10.57 -7.02
CA VAL A 326 -9.65 -11.25 -6.56
C VAL A 326 -8.72 -10.22 -5.94
N ILE A 327 -8.27 -10.44 -4.70
CA ILE A 327 -7.23 -9.61 -4.07
C ILE A 327 -6.04 -10.50 -3.75
N GLU A 328 -4.89 -10.12 -4.26
CA GLU A 328 -3.64 -10.87 -4.10
C GLU A 328 -2.73 -10.11 -3.14
N LYS A 329 -2.09 -10.84 -2.23
CA LYS A 329 -1.06 -10.31 -1.34
C LYS A 329 0.30 -10.81 -1.81
N LEU A 330 1.27 -9.91 -1.92
CA LEU A 330 2.66 -10.30 -2.14
C LEU A 330 3.21 -10.90 -0.84
N SER A 331 3.76 -12.12 -0.90
CA SER A 331 4.44 -12.75 0.23
C SER A 331 5.80 -13.27 -0.21
N SER A 332 6.84 -12.54 0.22
CA SER A 332 8.31 -12.77 0.15
C SER A 332 8.96 -13.27 -1.14
N VAL A 333 8.29 -14.01 -2.02
CA VAL A 333 8.75 -14.42 -3.37
C VAL A 333 7.56 -14.69 -4.30
N ASN A 334 6.36 -15.01 -3.79
CA ASN A 334 5.20 -15.39 -4.60
C ASN A 334 3.96 -14.54 -4.26
N LEU A 335 3.18 -14.14 -5.28
CA LEU A 335 1.83 -13.64 -5.07
C LEU A 335 0.94 -14.80 -4.62
N VAL A 336 0.49 -14.75 -3.37
CA VAL A 336 -0.43 -15.76 -2.84
C VAL A 336 -1.82 -15.14 -2.79
N PRO A 337 -2.86 -15.82 -3.32
CA PRO A 337 -4.26 -15.36 -3.24
C PRO A 337 -4.83 -15.62 -1.84
N ARG A 338 -4.16 -15.10 -0.80
CA ARG A 338 -4.58 -15.25 0.60
C ARG A 338 -4.53 -13.89 1.27
N PHE A 339 -5.55 -13.10 1.01
CA PHE A 339 -5.95 -12.03 1.91
C PHE A 339 -7.23 -12.48 2.63
N THR A 340 -7.31 -12.24 3.94
CA THR A 340 -8.36 -12.83 4.81
C THR A 340 -9.35 -11.80 5.34
N GLN A 341 -9.21 -10.52 4.99
CA GLN A 341 -10.10 -9.46 5.50
C GLN A 341 -10.45 -8.49 4.38
N GLY A 342 -11.73 -8.26 4.12
CA GLY A 342 -12.16 -7.29 3.10
C GLY A 342 -13.60 -6.87 3.36
N VAL A 343 -13.83 -5.57 3.36
CA VAL A 343 -15.16 -4.94 3.40
C VAL A 343 -15.34 -4.23 2.07
N ILE A 344 -16.51 -4.31 1.44
CA ILE A 344 -16.87 -3.47 0.28
C ILE A 344 -17.84 -2.38 0.72
N ALA A 345 -17.76 -1.22 0.08
CA ALA A 345 -18.79 -0.21 0.13
C ALA A 345 -19.28 0.06 -1.31
N VAL A 346 -20.51 -0.30 -1.65
CA VAL A 346 -21.08 0.04 -2.96
C VAL A 346 -21.57 1.49 -2.91
N GLU A 347 -21.18 2.30 -3.87
CA GLU A 347 -21.53 3.72 -3.90
C GLU A 347 -22.38 4.04 -5.14
N LYS A 348 -23.59 4.56 -4.95
CA LYS A 348 -24.29 5.23 -6.05
C LYS A 348 -23.61 6.57 -6.26
N ALA A 349 -23.14 6.83 -7.48
CA ALA A 349 -22.55 8.10 -7.86
C ALA A 349 -23.40 9.27 -7.32
N GLU A 350 -22.79 10.00 -6.38
CA GLU A 350 -23.18 11.33 -5.89
C GLU A 350 -24.46 11.49 -5.04
N ILE A 351 -25.20 10.42 -4.68
CA ILE A 351 -26.45 10.60 -3.91
C ILE A 351 -26.64 9.59 -2.76
N MET A 352 -26.23 8.33 -2.88
CA MET A 352 -26.47 7.32 -1.82
C MET A 352 -25.38 6.25 -1.75
N VAL A 353 -24.88 5.94 -0.56
CA VAL A 353 -23.91 4.87 -0.34
C VAL A 353 -24.60 3.66 0.29
N PHE A 354 -24.42 2.47 -0.29
CA PHE A 354 -24.90 1.19 0.23
C PHE A 354 -23.71 0.29 0.58
N VAL A 355 -23.46 0.07 1.87
CA VAL A 355 -22.29 -0.71 2.31
C VAL A 355 -22.63 -2.20 2.38
N TYR A 356 -21.79 -3.06 1.77
CA TYR A 356 -21.98 -4.51 1.77
C TYR A 356 -20.69 -5.23 2.17
N LEU A 357 -20.76 -6.12 3.16
CA LEU A 357 -19.61 -6.90 3.59
C LEU A 357 -19.30 -8.03 2.59
N LEU A 358 -18.07 -8.06 2.09
CA LEU A 358 -17.53 -9.22 1.36
C LEU A 358 -17.22 -10.35 2.33
N TYR A 359 -17.42 -11.58 1.85
CA TYR A 359 -16.83 -12.75 2.50
C TYR A 359 -15.82 -13.41 1.56
N CYS A 360 -14.74 -13.92 2.16
CA CYS A 360 -13.71 -14.64 1.43
C CYS A 360 -14.20 -16.08 1.17
N VAL A 361 -14.28 -16.45 -0.10
CA VAL A 361 -14.59 -17.81 -0.54
C VAL A 361 -13.28 -18.57 -0.74
N LYS A 362 -13.31 -19.90 -0.57
CA LYS A 362 -12.15 -20.78 -0.81
C LYS A 362 -11.54 -20.46 -2.19
N GLY A 363 -10.27 -20.03 -2.21
CA GLY A 363 -9.55 -19.66 -3.43
C GLY A 363 -9.14 -18.18 -3.54
N GLY A 364 -9.31 -17.36 -2.49
CA GLY A 364 -8.86 -15.96 -2.49
C GLY A 364 -9.75 -15.01 -3.28
N LYS A 365 -10.94 -15.49 -3.67
CA LYS A 365 -12.00 -14.71 -4.31
C LYS A 365 -12.90 -14.15 -3.22
N TYR A 366 -13.10 -12.85 -3.26
CA TYR A 366 -14.09 -12.20 -2.43
C TYR A 366 -15.39 -12.08 -3.20
N HIS A 367 -16.48 -12.45 -2.54
CA HIS A 367 -17.79 -12.58 -3.15
C HIS A 367 -18.84 -11.87 -2.28
N VAL A 368 -19.81 -11.23 -2.94
CA VAL A 368 -21.03 -10.74 -2.32
C VAL A 368 -22.20 -10.84 -3.31
N GLN A 369 -23.37 -11.19 -2.79
CA GLN A 369 -24.64 -11.16 -3.51
C GLN A 369 -25.53 -10.12 -2.86
N PHE A 370 -26.08 -9.22 -3.67
CA PHE A 370 -26.98 -8.17 -3.21
C PHE A 370 -28.04 -7.82 -4.25
N LYS A 371 -29.09 -7.16 -3.80
CA LYS A 371 -30.19 -6.71 -4.65
C LYS A 371 -29.99 -5.24 -5.02
N LEU A 372 -30.13 -4.91 -6.30
CA LEU A 372 -30.06 -3.53 -6.77
C LEU A 372 -31.24 -2.70 -6.22
N PRO A 373 -31.03 -1.39 -6.00
CA PRO A 373 -32.09 -0.51 -5.52
C PRO A 373 -33.16 -0.30 -6.59
N ASP A 374 -34.31 0.23 -6.17
CA ASP A 374 -35.44 0.57 -7.05
C ASP A 374 -35.21 1.86 -7.85
N VAL A 375 -34.12 2.58 -7.58
CA VAL A 375 -33.77 3.80 -8.31
C VAL A 375 -32.88 3.44 -9.49
N TYR A 376 -33.32 3.79 -10.70
CA TYR A 376 -32.54 3.61 -11.93
C TYR A 376 -31.48 4.70 -12.09
N GLY A 377 -30.48 4.43 -12.93
CA GLY A 377 -29.39 5.36 -13.22
C GLY A 377 -28.06 4.66 -13.43
N VAL A 378 -26.98 5.44 -13.35
CA VAL A 378 -25.61 4.94 -13.41
C VAL A 378 -25.08 4.75 -12.00
N PHE A 379 -24.57 3.55 -11.72
CA PHE A 379 -24.00 3.16 -10.44
C PHE A 379 -22.52 2.80 -10.60
N GLN A 380 -21.78 2.80 -9.50
CA GLN A 380 -20.40 2.32 -9.47
C GLN A 380 -20.23 1.32 -8.33
N PHE A 381 -19.77 0.12 -8.63
CA PHE A 381 -19.29 -0.77 -7.58
C PHE A 381 -17.88 -0.33 -7.23
N LYS A 382 -17.74 0.28 -6.05
CA LYS A 382 -16.46 0.76 -5.54
C LYS A 382 -15.94 -0.22 -4.49
N VAL A 383 -14.66 -0.50 -4.54
CA VAL A 383 -13.93 -1.23 -3.51
C VAL A 383 -12.79 -0.33 -3.09
N ASP A 384 -12.92 0.23 -1.89
CA ASP A 384 -11.90 1.03 -1.24
C ASP A 384 -11.39 0.25 -0.02
N TYR A 385 -10.13 -0.18 -0.08
CA TYR A 385 -9.44 -0.81 1.03
C TYR A 385 -8.28 0.08 1.46
N ASN A 386 -8.56 0.97 2.41
CA ASN A 386 -7.56 1.76 3.11
C ASN A 386 -7.36 1.21 4.53
N ARG A 387 -6.23 0.55 4.78
CA ARG A 387 -5.85 0.01 6.09
C ARG A 387 -4.38 0.25 6.36
N LEU A 388 -4.09 0.54 7.62
CA LEU A 388 -2.75 0.86 8.10
C LEU A 388 -1.73 -0.23 7.72
N GLY A 389 -0.65 0.18 7.06
CA GLY A 389 0.45 -0.70 6.63
C GLY A 389 0.19 -1.49 5.34
N TYR A 390 -0.99 -1.40 4.75
CA TYR A 390 -1.29 -2.03 3.47
C TYR A 390 -1.37 -1.00 2.34
N THR A 391 -1.08 -1.45 1.11
CA THR A 391 -1.33 -0.62 -0.08
C THR A 391 -2.82 -0.28 -0.18
N HIS A 392 -3.11 1.00 -0.39
CA HIS A 392 -4.47 1.47 -0.66
C HIS A 392 -4.99 0.86 -1.97
N LEU A 393 -6.05 0.06 -1.89
CA LEU A 393 -6.71 -0.51 -3.06
C LEU A 393 -7.93 0.31 -3.41
N TYR A 394 -8.00 0.74 -4.66
CA TYR A 394 -9.16 1.40 -5.22
C TYR A 394 -9.55 0.73 -6.54
N SER A 395 -10.77 0.19 -6.60
CA SER A 395 -11.36 -0.39 -7.81
C SER A 395 -12.76 0.16 -7.98
N SER A 396 -13.07 0.71 -9.15
CA SER A 396 -14.40 1.22 -9.48
C SER A 396 -14.87 0.62 -10.80
N THR A 397 -16.01 -0.06 -10.78
CA THR A 397 -16.66 -0.60 -11.99
C THR A 397 -18.02 0.06 -12.18
N GLN A 398 -18.17 0.79 -13.28
CA GLN A 398 -19.41 1.48 -13.63
C GLN A 398 -20.44 0.50 -14.20
N VAL A 399 -21.68 0.61 -13.73
CA VAL A 399 -22.79 -0.26 -14.11
C VAL A 399 -24.03 0.58 -14.39
N SER A 400 -24.77 0.24 -15.45
CA SER A 400 -26.05 0.88 -15.77
C SER A 400 -27.21 0.05 -15.22
N VAL A 401 -28.12 0.72 -14.51
CA VAL A 401 -29.36 0.12 -13.98
C VAL A 401 -30.52 0.82 -14.67
N ARG A 402 -31.23 0.07 -15.52
CA ARG A 402 -32.39 0.54 -16.26
C ARG A 402 -33.70 0.18 -15.55
N PRO A 403 -34.78 0.96 -15.76
CA PRO A 403 -36.11 0.54 -15.35
C PRO A 403 -36.56 -0.71 -16.12
N LEU A 404 -37.66 -1.30 -15.65
CA LEU A 404 -38.33 -2.40 -16.33
C LEU A 404 -38.81 -1.97 -17.72
N GLN A 405 -38.66 -2.87 -18.70
CA GLN A 405 -39.26 -2.70 -20.03
C GLN A 405 -40.76 -2.97 -19.97
N HIS A 406 -41.51 -2.47 -20.96
CA HIS A 406 -42.96 -2.67 -21.04
C HIS A 406 -43.38 -4.15 -21.07
N THR A 407 -42.49 -5.04 -21.52
CA THR A 407 -42.70 -6.51 -21.55
C THR A 407 -42.44 -7.20 -20.22
N GLN A 408 -41.74 -6.55 -19.29
CA GLN A 408 -41.27 -7.12 -18.03
C GLN A 408 -42.21 -6.82 -16.85
N TYR A 409 -43.23 -5.98 -17.04
CA TYR A 409 -44.27 -5.78 -16.03
C TYR A 409 -45.10 -7.05 -15.82
N GLU A 410 -45.56 -7.24 -14.59
CA GLU A 410 -46.48 -8.32 -14.26
C GLU A 410 -47.77 -8.20 -15.09
N ARG A 411 -48.18 -9.32 -15.69
CA ARG A 411 -49.41 -9.41 -16.49
C ARG A 411 -50.37 -10.40 -15.84
N PHE A 412 -51.66 -10.20 -16.09
CA PHE A 412 -52.73 -11.03 -15.53
C PHE A 412 -52.80 -10.96 -14.01
N ILE A 413 -52.78 -9.74 -13.48
CA ILE A 413 -52.82 -9.49 -12.04
C ILE A 413 -54.21 -9.90 -11.51
N PRO A 414 -54.31 -10.71 -10.44
CA PRO A 414 -55.59 -11.19 -9.93
C PRO A 414 -56.55 -10.06 -9.53
N SER A 415 -56.03 -8.95 -9.04
CA SER A 415 -56.81 -7.75 -8.71
C SER A 415 -57.50 -7.12 -9.93
N ALA A 416 -56.98 -7.36 -11.14
CA ALA A 416 -57.50 -6.78 -12.37
C ALA A 416 -58.50 -7.70 -13.13
N TYR A 417 -58.84 -8.88 -12.60
CA TYR A 417 -59.81 -9.79 -13.23
C TYR A 417 -61.16 -9.17 -13.61
N PRO A 418 -61.78 -8.28 -12.79
CA PRO A 418 -63.04 -7.63 -13.17
C PRO A 418 -62.93 -6.83 -14.48
N TYR A 419 -61.79 -6.17 -14.70
CA TYR A 419 -61.56 -5.39 -15.93
C TYR A 419 -61.38 -6.30 -17.14
N TYR A 420 -60.64 -7.40 -16.99
CA TYR A 420 -60.46 -8.39 -18.06
C TYR A 420 -61.80 -9.02 -18.44
N ALA A 421 -62.61 -9.43 -17.47
CA ALA A 421 -63.92 -10.02 -17.70
C ALA A 421 -64.90 -9.02 -18.38
N SER A 422 -64.89 -7.75 -17.95
CA SER A 422 -65.71 -6.70 -18.55
C SER A 422 -65.41 -6.51 -20.04
N ALA A 423 -64.13 -6.42 -20.42
CA ALA A 423 -63.73 -6.26 -21.82
C ALA A 423 -64.24 -7.41 -22.69
N PHE A 424 -64.03 -8.67 -22.27
CA PHE A 424 -64.53 -9.84 -22.99
C PHE A 424 -66.06 -9.88 -23.02
N SER A 425 -66.73 -9.51 -21.93
CA SER A 425 -68.19 -9.42 -21.87
C SER A 425 -68.75 -8.43 -22.88
N MET A 426 -68.12 -7.27 -23.06
CA MET A 426 -68.54 -6.29 -24.07
C MET A 426 -68.36 -6.81 -25.49
N THR A 427 -67.26 -7.51 -25.78
CA THR A 427 -67.01 -8.12 -27.10
C THR A 427 -68.06 -9.17 -27.43
N VAL A 428 -68.38 -10.06 -26.47
CA VAL A 428 -69.44 -11.07 -26.63
C VAL A 428 -70.81 -10.40 -26.78
N GLY A 429 -71.09 -9.37 -25.98
CA GLY A 429 -72.32 -8.61 -26.05
C GLY A 429 -72.53 -7.94 -27.40
N LEU A 430 -71.48 -7.29 -27.95
CA LEU A 430 -71.51 -6.68 -29.28
C LEU A 430 -71.74 -7.72 -30.38
N PHE A 431 -71.09 -8.88 -30.27
CA PHE A 431 -71.25 -9.97 -31.23
C PHE A 431 -72.70 -10.51 -31.25
N LEU A 432 -73.26 -10.80 -30.07
CA LEU A 432 -74.65 -11.24 -29.94
C LEU A 432 -75.63 -10.16 -30.40
N PHE A 433 -75.40 -8.91 -30.01
CA PHE A 433 -76.20 -7.77 -30.46
C PHE A 433 -76.18 -7.66 -31.99
N SER A 434 -75.02 -7.78 -32.64
CA SER A 434 -74.92 -7.72 -34.10
C SER A 434 -75.73 -8.83 -34.79
N ILE A 435 -75.69 -10.07 -34.28
CA ILE A 435 -76.48 -11.19 -34.82
C ILE A 435 -77.97 -10.92 -34.68
N VAL A 436 -78.41 -10.54 -33.47
CA VAL A 436 -79.82 -10.31 -33.17
C VAL A 436 -80.33 -9.12 -33.97
N PHE A 437 -79.61 -7.99 -33.96
CA PHE A 437 -80.01 -6.76 -34.65
C PHE A 437 -80.14 -6.96 -36.17
N LEU A 438 -79.22 -7.72 -36.80
CA LEU A 438 -79.29 -7.99 -38.24
C LEU A 438 -80.39 -8.98 -38.64
N HIS A 439 -80.70 -9.95 -37.78
CA HIS A 439 -81.70 -11.00 -38.07
C HIS A 439 -83.02 -10.80 -37.33
N MET A 440 -83.25 -9.61 -36.77
CA MET A 440 -84.48 -9.29 -36.06
C MET A 440 -85.61 -9.10 -37.07
N LYS A 441 -86.59 -10.02 -37.06
CA LYS A 441 -87.84 -9.83 -37.81
C LYS A 441 -88.70 -8.81 -37.06
N GLU A 442 -89.04 -7.70 -37.71
CA GLU A 442 -90.00 -6.74 -37.15
C GLU A 442 -91.35 -7.43 -36.92
N LYS A 443 -91.96 -7.14 -35.77
CA LYS A 443 -93.29 -7.64 -35.45
C LYS A 443 -94.28 -6.76 -36.20
N GLU A 444 -95.01 -7.34 -37.16
CA GLU A 444 -96.12 -6.65 -37.82
C GLU A 444 -97.09 -6.10 -36.77
N LYS A 445 -97.39 -4.81 -36.85
CA LYS A 445 -98.43 -4.19 -36.03
C LYS A 445 -99.74 -4.88 -36.37
N SER A 446 -100.30 -5.61 -35.42
CA SER A 446 -101.71 -6.00 -35.45
C SER A 446 -102.52 -4.74 -35.16
N ASP A 447 -103.17 -4.20 -36.20
CA ASP A 447 -104.18 -3.14 -36.09
C ASP A 447 -105.35 -3.54 -35.19
#